data_AF-A0A537SGA5-F1
#
_entry.id   AF-A0A537SGA5-F1
#
_cell.length_a   1.000
_cell.length_b   1.000
_cell.length_c   1.000
_cell.angle_alpha   90.00
_cell.angle_beta   90.00
_cell.angle_gamma   90.00
#
_symmetry.space_group_name_H-M   'P 1'
#
loop_
_entity.id
_entity.type
_entity.pdbx_description
1 polymer ?
#
loop_
_entity_poly.entity_id
_entity_poly.type
_entity_poly.pdbx_seq_one_letter_code
_entity_poly.pdbx_strand_id
1 'polypeptide(L)'
;MAVQTAKRWVAALGVAVVILFSPATAEAEDAGPAKTDVARPSVEEAAMQMPVQNARETDTREAMCLMIESAATANELPLEFFARVIWQESHFQSNAVGPVTRSGQRAQGIAQFMPGTASERRLLDPFDPVQALPKSAEFLSELRSQFGNLGLAAAAYNAGPRRVQEWLAGSGPMPQETRNYVAAITGRSVDDWAAAGNRGKMLDRAPRASCRELMALLREAPNSFVSGLEQHVKLAAAKLWGVQLAAGFDRNKALAMYARAMKRLRPVIGDQDPSLLSSLMRARGTHVFYQVRIGADTRPAADDLCNRIRGAGGACFVLRNRSMRG
;
A
#
# COMPACT_ATOMS: atom_id res chain seq x y z
N MET A 1 3.43 -44.39 56.00
CA MET A 1 4.81 -44.88 56.05
C MET A 1 5.47 -44.47 54.74
N ALA A 2 6.54 -43.69 54.60
CA ALA A 2 7.46 -42.94 55.47
C ALA A 2 7.90 -41.71 54.63
N VAL A 3 7.69 -40.45 55.05
CA VAL A 3 8.56 -39.55 55.85
C VAL A 3 10.04 -39.46 55.40
N GLN A 4 10.41 -38.21 55.23
CA GLN A 4 11.58 -37.55 54.65
C GLN A 4 12.57 -37.15 55.75
N THR A 5 13.88 -37.31 55.55
CA THR A 5 14.98 -36.65 56.31
C THR A 5 16.25 -36.68 55.45
N ALA A 6 16.81 -35.55 54.97
CA ALA A 6 17.52 -34.47 55.65
C ALA A 6 19.05 -34.69 55.76
N LYS A 7 19.76 -33.86 54.98
CA LYS A 7 21.04 -33.16 55.20
C LYS A 7 22.11 -33.80 56.10
N ARG A 8 23.32 -33.86 55.53
CA ARG A 8 24.59 -33.48 56.17
C ARG A 8 25.61 -33.23 55.07
N TRP A 9 26.34 -32.11 55.14
CA TRP A 9 27.81 -32.03 55.05
C TRP A 9 28.23 -30.65 55.55
N VAL A 10 29.20 -30.68 56.47
CA VAL A 10 29.78 -29.57 57.22
C VAL A 10 31.17 -29.28 56.65
N ALA A 11 31.45 -27.99 56.53
CA ALA A 11 32.74 -27.28 56.59
C ALA A 11 33.96 -27.75 55.78
N ALA A 12 34.53 -26.78 55.04
CA ALA A 12 35.96 -26.52 55.05
C ALA A 12 36.17 -25.00 55.19
N LEU A 13 36.82 -24.61 56.30
CA LEU A 13 37.36 -23.27 56.53
C LEU A 13 38.59 -23.03 55.65
N GLY A 14 38.77 -21.79 55.20
CA GLY A 14 40.00 -21.37 54.53
C GLY A 14 40.13 -19.86 54.37
N VAL A 15 40.63 -19.22 55.43
CA VAL A 15 41.38 -17.94 55.46
C VAL A 15 40.66 -16.66 55.02
N ALA A 16 40.31 -15.83 56.02
CA ALA A 16 39.93 -14.44 55.85
C ALA A 16 41.18 -13.54 55.83
N VAL A 17 41.31 -12.73 54.77
CA VAL A 17 42.18 -11.54 54.77
C VAL A 17 41.25 -10.33 54.86
N VAL A 18 41.32 -9.62 55.98
CA VAL A 18 40.61 -8.36 56.22
C VAL A 18 41.45 -7.25 55.61
N ILE A 19 40.98 -6.66 54.51
CA ILE A 19 41.47 -5.36 54.03
C ILE A 19 40.42 -4.32 54.39
N LEU A 20 40.82 -3.41 55.28
CA LEU A 20 40.08 -2.21 55.64
C LEU A 20 39.99 -1.28 54.42
N PHE A 21 38.78 -1.01 53.93
CA PHE A 21 38.51 0.13 53.05
C PHE A 21 37.54 1.06 53.75
N SER A 22 38.01 2.26 54.06
CA SER A 22 37.19 3.40 54.49
C SER A 22 36.20 3.80 53.40
N PRO A 23 34.98 4.27 53.73
CA PRO A 23 34.07 4.79 52.74
C PRO A 23 34.53 6.22 52.37
N ALA A 24 35.13 6.38 51.20
CA ALA A 24 35.18 7.68 50.56
C ALA A 24 33.80 7.94 49.96
N THR A 25 33.09 8.93 50.49
CA THR A 25 31.91 9.51 49.88
C THR A 25 32.33 10.15 48.55
N ALA A 26 32.12 9.44 47.44
CA ALA A 26 32.17 10.05 46.12
C ALA A 26 30.81 10.73 45.88
N GLU A 27 30.80 12.06 45.93
CA GLU A 27 29.73 12.86 45.35
C GLU A 27 29.67 12.53 43.85
N ALA A 28 28.56 11.94 43.42
CA ALA A 28 28.26 11.78 42.00
C ALA A 28 27.83 13.15 41.47
N GLU A 29 28.74 13.85 40.79
CA GLU A 29 28.36 14.93 39.89
C GLU A 29 27.56 14.33 38.72
N ASP A 30 26.30 14.77 38.62
CA ASP A 30 25.36 14.47 37.53
C ASP A 30 25.88 15.09 36.22
N ALA A 31 26.70 14.34 35.49
CA ALA A 31 27.11 14.70 34.14
C ALA A 31 25.94 14.49 33.17
N GLY A 32 25.14 15.55 32.97
CA GLY A 32 24.07 15.58 31.97
C GLY A 32 24.56 15.24 30.55
N PRO A 33 23.68 14.74 29.67
CA PRO A 33 24.09 14.29 28.34
C PRO A 33 24.67 15.44 27.52
N ALA A 34 25.85 15.20 26.93
CA ALA A 34 26.49 16.12 26.00
C ALA A 34 25.50 16.49 24.89
N LYS A 35 25.24 17.79 24.74
CA LYS A 35 24.47 18.34 23.63
C LYS A 35 25.28 18.14 22.35
N THR A 36 24.98 17.09 21.60
CA THR A 36 25.36 17.01 20.19
C THR A 36 24.46 17.96 19.43
N ASP A 37 24.98 19.15 19.11
CA ASP A 37 24.39 20.02 18.11
C ASP A 37 24.46 19.31 16.75
N VAL A 38 23.38 18.63 16.39
CA VAL A 38 23.15 18.20 15.01
C VAL A 38 22.90 19.48 14.21
N ALA A 39 23.96 19.99 13.58
CA ALA A 39 23.87 21.12 12.68
C ALA A 39 22.79 20.84 11.64
N ARG A 40 21.76 21.70 11.58
CA ARG A 40 20.82 21.71 10.46
C ARG A 40 21.61 22.11 9.21
N PRO A 41 21.54 21.33 8.12
CA PRO A 41 22.28 21.66 6.90
C PRO A 41 21.86 23.05 6.42
N SER A 42 22.82 23.78 5.90
CA SER A 42 22.57 25.11 5.34
C SER A 42 21.57 25.02 4.18
N VAL A 43 20.86 26.12 3.90
CA VAL A 43 19.91 26.20 2.77
C VAL A 43 20.60 25.91 1.43
N GLU A 44 21.91 26.18 1.36
CA GLU A 44 22.77 25.94 0.21
C GLU A 44 23.16 24.45 0.07
N GLU A 45 23.46 23.74 1.17
CA GLU A 45 23.62 22.28 1.15
C GLU A 45 22.32 21.54 0.82
N ALA A 46 21.17 22.03 1.31
CA ALA A 46 19.87 21.47 0.95
C ALA A 46 19.57 21.66 -0.55
N ALA A 47 19.88 22.84 -1.11
CA ALA A 47 19.71 23.13 -2.53
C ALA A 47 20.66 22.32 -3.43
N MET A 48 21.84 21.95 -2.94
CA MET A 48 22.81 21.12 -3.67
C MET A 48 22.53 19.61 -3.54
N GLN A 49 21.83 19.17 -2.47
CA GLN A 49 21.37 17.80 -2.28
C GLN A 49 20.15 17.44 -3.14
N MET A 50 19.23 18.38 -3.38
CA MET A 50 18.05 18.18 -4.24
C MET A 50 18.38 17.72 -5.69
N PRO A 51 19.33 18.32 -6.44
CA PRO A 51 19.66 17.86 -7.79
C PRO A 51 20.32 16.48 -7.81
N VAL A 52 21.14 16.14 -6.80
CA VAL A 52 21.80 14.82 -6.71
C VAL A 52 20.80 13.71 -6.37
N GLN A 53 19.83 13.97 -5.52
CA GLN A 53 18.76 13.01 -5.20
C GLN A 53 17.85 12.76 -6.41
N ASN A 54 17.45 13.82 -7.12
CA ASN A 54 16.64 13.69 -8.33
C ASN A 54 17.36 12.88 -9.43
N ALA A 55 18.67 13.08 -9.60
CA ALA A 55 19.47 12.31 -10.55
C ALA A 55 19.55 10.82 -10.18
N ARG A 56 19.84 10.49 -8.91
CA ARG A 56 19.89 9.10 -8.42
C ARG A 56 18.55 8.38 -8.50
N GLU A 57 17.45 9.08 -8.19
CA GLU A 57 16.12 8.52 -8.37
C GLU A 57 15.80 8.24 -9.84
N THR A 58 16.25 9.11 -10.75
CA THR A 58 16.04 8.92 -12.19
C THR A 58 16.81 7.70 -12.70
N ASP A 59 18.08 7.55 -12.31
CA ASP A 59 18.91 6.39 -12.63
C ASP A 59 18.32 5.08 -12.08
N THR A 60 17.85 5.09 -10.82
CA THR A 60 17.18 3.93 -10.21
C THR A 60 15.91 3.54 -10.96
N ARG A 61 15.14 4.53 -11.46
CA ARG A 61 13.93 4.28 -12.27
C ARG A 61 14.29 3.68 -13.63
N GLU A 62 15.36 4.14 -14.26
CA GLU A 62 15.85 3.61 -15.54
C GLU A 62 16.32 2.15 -15.40
N ALA A 63 17.13 1.86 -14.39
CA ALA A 63 17.55 0.51 -14.08
C ALA A 63 16.35 -0.42 -13.86
N MET A 64 15.33 0.04 -13.13
CA MET A 64 14.10 -0.71 -12.90
C MET A 64 13.30 -0.97 -14.18
N CYS A 65 13.20 0.02 -15.07
CA CYS A 65 12.55 -0.15 -16.36
C CYS A 65 13.23 -1.24 -17.20
N LEU A 66 14.57 -1.19 -17.29
CA LEU A 66 15.37 -2.17 -18.02
C LEU A 66 15.21 -3.60 -17.44
N MET A 67 15.16 -3.74 -16.12
CA MET A 67 14.92 -5.04 -15.48
C MET A 67 13.54 -5.60 -15.79
N ILE A 68 12.49 -4.77 -15.74
CA ILE A 68 11.12 -5.17 -16.07
C ILE A 68 11.01 -5.57 -17.55
N GLU A 69 11.60 -4.79 -18.45
CA GLU A 69 11.60 -5.05 -19.88
C GLU A 69 12.37 -6.33 -20.25
N SER A 70 13.55 -6.51 -19.67
CA SER A 70 14.34 -7.73 -19.82
C SER A 70 13.59 -8.96 -19.33
N ALA A 71 13.04 -8.92 -18.11
CA ALA A 71 12.29 -10.04 -17.54
C ALA A 71 11.02 -10.37 -18.33
N ALA A 72 10.28 -9.35 -18.80
CA ALA A 72 9.10 -9.56 -19.65
C ALA A 72 9.47 -10.21 -20.98
N THR A 73 10.51 -9.69 -21.65
CA THR A 73 10.97 -10.20 -22.95
C THR A 73 11.44 -11.64 -22.86
N ALA A 74 12.27 -11.96 -21.85
CA ALA A 74 12.78 -13.30 -21.61
C ALA A 74 11.69 -14.36 -21.34
N ASN A 75 10.49 -13.92 -20.96
CA ASN A 75 9.35 -14.79 -20.64
C ASN A 75 8.15 -14.59 -21.59
N GLU A 76 8.37 -13.92 -22.72
CA GLU A 76 7.38 -13.65 -23.76
C GLU A 76 6.10 -12.98 -23.23
N LEU A 77 6.23 -12.13 -22.21
CA LEU A 77 5.13 -11.36 -21.66
C LEU A 77 5.04 -10.00 -22.35
N PRO A 78 3.84 -9.49 -22.65
CA PRO A 78 3.71 -8.09 -23.03
C PRO A 78 4.26 -7.18 -21.93
N LEU A 79 5.16 -6.27 -22.27
CA LEU A 79 5.76 -5.33 -21.31
C LEU A 79 4.68 -4.59 -20.50
N GLU A 80 3.61 -4.15 -21.18
CA GLU A 80 2.50 -3.46 -20.52
C GLU A 80 1.83 -4.32 -19.46
N PHE A 81 1.60 -5.59 -19.75
CA PHE A 81 1.00 -6.53 -18.82
C PHE A 81 1.89 -6.70 -17.58
N PHE A 82 3.18 -6.99 -17.77
CA PHE A 82 4.08 -7.27 -16.66
C PHE A 82 4.31 -6.01 -15.79
N ALA A 83 4.52 -4.85 -16.40
CA ALA A 83 4.66 -3.60 -15.66
C ALA A 83 3.40 -3.26 -14.84
N ARG A 84 2.19 -3.55 -15.36
CA ARG A 84 0.93 -3.37 -14.60
C ARG A 84 0.80 -4.35 -13.44
N VAL A 85 1.25 -5.59 -13.60
CA VAL A 85 1.33 -6.55 -12.49
C VAL A 85 2.23 -5.98 -11.40
N ILE A 86 3.48 -5.64 -11.72
CA ILE A 86 4.43 -5.12 -10.73
C ILE A 86 3.94 -3.81 -10.07
N TRP A 87 3.29 -2.93 -10.84
CA TRP A 87 2.62 -1.76 -10.29
C TRP A 87 1.53 -2.11 -9.28
N GLN A 88 0.66 -3.05 -9.64
CA GLN A 88 -0.44 -3.47 -8.78
C GLN A 88 0.05 -4.17 -7.50
N GLU A 89 1.18 -4.86 -7.56
CA GLU A 89 1.79 -5.53 -6.41
C GLU A 89 2.42 -4.53 -5.42
N SER A 90 3.28 -3.64 -5.88
CA SER A 90 4.13 -2.84 -4.98
C SER A 90 4.24 -1.37 -5.35
N HIS A 91 3.60 -0.92 -6.42
CA HIS A 91 3.85 0.39 -7.02
C HIS A 91 5.34 0.60 -7.35
N PHE A 92 6.01 -0.49 -7.77
CA PHE A 92 7.45 -0.57 -8.05
C PHE A 92 8.36 -0.41 -6.82
N GLN A 93 7.86 -0.61 -5.59
CA GLN A 93 8.65 -0.52 -4.36
C GLN A 93 9.29 -1.86 -4.01
N SER A 94 10.62 -1.94 -4.09
CA SER A 94 11.36 -3.16 -3.78
C SER A 94 11.33 -3.57 -2.31
N ASN A 95 11.12 -2.62 -1.40
CA ASN A 95 11.00 -2.86 0.04
C ASN A 95 9.55 -3.07 0.51
N ALA A 96 8.59 -3.24 -0.40
CA ALA A 96 7.17 -3.38 -0.06
C ALA A 96 6.90 -4.64 0.78
N VAL A 97 6.09 -4.49 1.81
CA VAL A 97 5.62 -5.60 2.65
C VAL A 97 4.09 -5.60 2.67
N GLY A 98 3.50 -6.70 2.22
CA GLY A 98 2.06 -6.88 2.14
C GLY A 98 1.38 -7.02 3.51
N PRO A 99 0.04 -7.01 3.53
CA PRO A 99 -0.75 -7.25 4.74
C PRO A 99 -0.53 -8.67 5.29
N VAL A 100 -0.81 -8.86 6.58
CA VAL A 100 -0.79 -10.20 7.20
C VAL A 100 -1.94 -11.02 6.65
N THR A 101 -1.63 -12.19 6.12
CA THR A 101 -2.62 -13.19 5.73
C THR A 101 -3.17 -13.91 6.97
N ARG A 102 -4.25 -14.68 6.81
CA ARG A 102 -4.79 -15.50 7.91
C ARG A 102 -3.78 -16.50 8.48
N SER A 103 -2.79 -16.92 7.69
CA SER A 103 -1.70 -17.82 8.11
C SER A 103 -0.54 -17.10 8.78
N GLY A 104 -0.63 -15.79 9.01
CA GLY A 104 0.43 -14.99 9.64
C GLY A 104 1.57 -14.59 8.70
N GLN A 105 1.47 -14.92 7.40
CA GLN A 105 2.49 -14.61 6.40
C GLN A 105 2.22 -13.25 5.75
N ARG A 106 3.21 -12.70 5.05
CA ARG A 106 3.11 -11.44 4.31
C ARG A 106 3.77 -11.60 2.96
N ALA A 107 3.20 -10.99 1.93
CA ALA A 107 3.85 -10.86 0.64
C ALA A 107 5.06 -9.91 0.72
N GLN A 108 6.11 -10.17 -0.07
CA GLN A 108 7.41 -9.52 0.06
C GLN A 108 7.93 -8.98 -1.27
N GLY A 109 8.44 -7.75 -1.19
CA GLY A 109 9.22 -7.08 -2.21
C GLY A 109 8.45 -6.63 -3.45
N ILE A 110 9.19 -6.31 -4.51
CA ILE A 110 8.65 -5.61 -5.69
C ILE A 110 7.52 -6.39 -6.39
N ALA A 111 7.59 -7.72 -6.34
CA ALA A 111 6.64 -8.62 -6.98
C ALA A 111 5.70 -9.31 -5.98
N GLN A 112 5.75 -8.91 -4.70
CA GLN A 112 4.89 -9.40 -3.62
C GLN A 112 4.82 -10.94 -3.53
N PHE A 113 5.98 -11.59 -3.54
CA PHE A 113 6.04 -13.04 -3.36
C PHE A 113 5.57 -13.43 -1.95
N MET A 114 4.68 -14.42 -1.87
CA MET A 114 4.42 -15.11 -0.60
C MET A 114 5.64 -15.97 -0.22
N PRO A 115 5.98 -16.13 1.07
CA PRO A 115 7.18 -16.86 1.47
C PRO A 115 7.23 -18.31 0.96
N GLY A 116 6.08 -19.00 0.93
CA GLY A 116 5.98 -20.35 0.36
C GLY A 116 6.33 -20.37 -1.12
N THR A 117 5.75 -19.45 -1.90
CA THR A 117 6.04 -19.31 -3.33
C THR A 117 7.50 -18.91 -3.60
N ALA A 118 8.08 -18.02 -2.80
CA ALA A 118 9.50 -17.67 -2.92
C ALA A 118 10.39 -18.91 -2.73
N SER A 119 10.08 -19.73 -1.72
CA SER A 119 10.81 -20.98 -1.46
C SER A 119 10.66 -21.99 -2.60
N GLU A 120 9.43 -22.23 -3.08
CA GLU A 120 9.14 -23.11 -4.22
C GLU A 120 9.91 -22.70 -5.48
N ARG A 121 10.07 -21.39 -5.70
CA ARG A 121 10.76 -20.82 -6.86
C ARG A 121 12.27 -20.63 -6.65
N ARG A 122 12.81 -21.02 -5.49
CA ARG A 122 14.22 -20.83 -5.10
C ARG A 122 14.66 -19.36 -5.19
N LEU A 123 13.76 -18.44 -4.83
CA LEU A 123 14.04 -17.01 -4.71
C LEU A 123 14.62 -16.72 -3.33
N LEU A 124 15.90 -16.37 -3.26
CA LEU A 124 16.62 -16.17 -2.00
C LEU A 124 16.21 -14.87 -1.31
N ASP A 125 16.15 -13.78 -2.06
CA ASP A 125 15.72 -12.48 -1.55
C ASP A 125 14.58 -11.89 -2.40
N PRO A 126 13.32 -11.93 -1.90
CA PRO A 126 12.19 -11.28 -2.56
C PRO A 126 12.28 -9.75 -2.63
N PHE A 127 13.09 -9.12 -1.77
CA PHE A 127 13.27 -7.66 -1.75
C PHE A 127 14.32 -7.18 -2.75
N ASP A 128 15.13 -8.09 -3.31
CA ASP A 128 16.06 -7.78 -4.39
C ASP A 128 15.35 -7.83 -5.75
N PRO A 129 15.12 -6.68 -6.42
CA PRO A 129 14.43 -6.65 -7.71
C PRO A 129 15.18 -7.40 -8.82
N VAL A 130 16.52 -7.52 -8.72
CA VAL A 130 17.35 -8.26 -9.69
C VAL A 130 16.99 -9.75 -9.67
N GLN A 131 16.67 -10.29 -8.49
CA GLN A 131 16.25 -11.68 -8.33
C GLN A 131 14.74 -11.86 -8.52
N ALA A 132 13.94 -10.95 -7.96
CA ALA A 132 12.49 -11.10 -7.89
C ALA A 132 11.79 -10.89 -9.24
N LEU A 133 12.23 -9.93 -10.07
CA LEU A 133 11.55 -9.62 -11.34
C LEU A 133 11.63 -10.79 -12.35
N PRO A 134 12.80 -11.40 -12.62
CA PRO A 134 12.87 -12.58 -13.48
C PRO A 134 12.01 -13.74 -12.97
N LYS A 135 12.00 -13.98 -11.65
CA LYS A 135 11.18 -15.04 -11.04
C LYS A 135 9.68 -14.78 -11.13
N SER A 136 9.25 -13.52 -11.06
CA SER A 136 7.85 -13.14 -11.22
C SER A 136 7.40 -13.32 -12.67
N ALA A 137 8.21 -12.91 -13.64
CA ALA A 137 7.92 -13.08 -15.06
C ALA A 137 7.88 -14.57 -15.47
N GLU A 138 8.83 -15.38 -14.98
CA GLU A 138 8.85 -16.84 -15.15
C GLU A 138 7.56 -17.46 -14.61
N PHE A 139 7.15 -17.08 -13.40
CA PHE A 139 5.93 -17.59 -12.79
C PHE A 139 4.68 -17.23 -13.61
N LEU A 140 4.57 -15.98 -14.06
CA LEU A 140 3.44 -15.55 -14.89
C LEU A 140 3.38 -16.28 -16.23
N SER A 141 4.52 -16.60 -16.84
CA SER A 141 4.59 -17.37 -18.08
C SER A 141 4.15 -18.83 -17.88
N GLU A 142 4.56 -19.46 -16.77
CA GLU A 142 4.07 -20.78 -16.38
C GLU A 142 2.55 -20.77 -16.15
N LEU A 143 2.03 -19.77 -15.43
CA LEU A 143 0.60 -19.62 -15.18
C LEU A 143 -0.17 -19.37 -16.47
N ARG A 144 0.38 -18.57 -17.39
CA ARG A 144 -0.21 -18.37 -18.73
C ARG A 144 -0.26 -19.69 -19.49
N SER A 145 0.79 -20.51 -19.39
CA SER A 145 0.82 -21.83 -20.05
C SER A 145 -0.18 -22.79 -19.42
N GLN A 146 -0.34 -22.75 -18.09
CA GLN A 146 -1.27 -23.59 -17.34
C GLN A 146 -2.74 -23.24 -17.58
N PHE A 147 -3.07 -21.95 -17.63
CA PHE A 147 -4.46 -21.47 -17.73
C PHE A 147 -4.83 -20.94 -19.13
N GLY A 148 -3.89 -20.91 -20.06
CA GLY A 148 -4.09 -20.62 -21.48
C GLY A 148 -4.10 -19.15 -21.87
N ASN A 149 -4.27 -18.20 -20.94
CA ASN A 149 -4.28 -16.77 -21.26
C ASN A 149 -3.78 -15.87 -20.11
N LEU A 150 -3.49 -14.61 -20.44
CA LEU A 150 -2.91 -13.63 -19.50
C LEU A 150 -3.86 -13.22 -18.37
N GLY A 151 -5.18 -13.17 -18.62
CA GLY A 151 -6.14 -12.80 -17.58
C GLY A 151 -6.27 -13.86 -16.49
N LEU A 152 -6.30 -15.14 -16.87
CA LEU A 152 -6.30 -16.25 -15.92
C LEU A 152 -4.93 -16.42 -15.25
N ALA A 153 -3.83 -16.11 -15.94
CA ALA A 153 -2.50 -16.04 -15.32
C ALA A 153 -2.45 -14.98 -14.21
N ALA A 154 -2.94 -13.76 -14.48
CA ALA A 154 -3.03 -12.70 -13.47
C ALA A 154 -3.95 -13.10 -12.30
N ALA A 155 -5.06 -13.77 -12.57
CA ALA A 155 -5.92 -14.30 -11.52
C ALA A 155 -5.19 -15.32 -10.65
N ALA A 156 -4.45 -16.25 -11.26
CA ALA A 156 -3.71 -17.29 -10.55
C ALA A 156 -2.52 -16.74 -9.75
N TYR A 157 -1.87 -15.68 -10.24
CA TYR A 157 -0.79 -15.01 -9.53
C TYR A 157 -1.30 -14.41 -8.20
N ASN A 158 -2.46 -13.75 -8.23
CA ASN A 158 -3.04 -13.10 -7.05
C ASN A 158 -3.78 -14.07 -6.11
N ALA A 159 -4.62 -14.95 -6.66
CA ALA A 159 -5.50 -15.84 -5.89
C ALA A 159 -4.87 -17.20 -5.57
N GLY A 160 -3.80 -17.58 -6.25
CA GLY A 160 -3.23 -18.91 -6.26
C GLY A 160 -3.86 -19.82 -7.32
N PRO A 161 -3.08 -20.71 -8.00
CA PRO A 161 -3.57 -21.58 -9.08
C PRO A 161 -4.76 -22.48 -8.67
N ARG A 162 -4.69 -23.06 -7.48
CA ARG A 162 -5.75 -23.94 -6.95
C ARG A 162 -7.10 -23.24 -6.90
N ARG A 163 -7.12 -21.97 -6.48
CA ARG A 163 -8.37 -21.19 -6.39
C ARG A 163 -8.96 -20.89 -7.75
N VAL A 164 -8.12 -20.65 -8.76
CA VAL A 164 -8.59 -20.47 -10.14
C VAL A 164 -9.18 -21.77 -10.68
N GLN A 165 -8.55 -22.91 -10.42
CA GLN A 165 -9.07 -24.23 -10.80
C GLN A 165 -10.44 -24.52 -10.15
N GLU A 166 -10.56 -24.30 -8.84
CA GLU A 166 -11.82 -24.46 -8.10
C GLU A 166 -12.93 -23.56 -8.67
N TRP A 167 -12.60 -22.30 -8.96
CA TRP A 167 -13.54 -21.35 -9.53
C TRP A 167 -14.00 -21.75 -10.94
N LEU A 168 -13.07 -22.17 -11.82
CA LEU A 168 -13.40 -22.66 -13.16
C LEU A 168 -14.25 -23.94 -13.12
N ALA A 169 -14.07 -24.78 -12.10
CA ALA A 169 -14.87 -25.98 -11.86
C ALA A 169 -16.24 -25.70 -11.22
N GLY A 170 -16.53 -24.45 -10.84
CA GLY A 170 -17.76 -24.05 -10.16
C GLY A 170 -17.84 -24.47 -8.69
N SER A 171 -16.73 -24.91 -8.07
CA SER A 171 -16.72 -25.35 -6.67
C SER A 171 -16.48 -24.21 -5.66
N GLY A 172 -16.21 -22.99 -6.13
CA GLY A 172 -16.10 -21.80 -5.28
C GLY A 172 -16.12 -20.48 -6.06
N PRO A 173 -16.41 -19.34 -5.40
CA PRO A 173 -16.40 -18.04 -6.07
C PRO A 173 -14.98 -17.46 -6.18
N MET A 174 -14.70 -16.72 -7.26
CA MET A 174 -13.51 -15.88 -7.34
C MET A 174 -13.64 -14.66 -6.40
N PRO A 175 -12.65 -14.38 -5.52
CA PRO A 175 -12.66 -13.22 -4.63
C PRO A 175 -12.79 -11.89 -5.36
N GLN A 176 -13.51 -10.93 -4.78
CA GLN A 176 -13.67 -9.60 -5.39
C GLN A 176 -12.34 -8.86 -5.55
N GLU A 177 -11.39 -9.08 -4.64
CA GLU A 177 -10.02 -8.56 -4.75
C GLU A 177 -9.37 -9.01 -6.06
N THR A 178 -9.37 -10.31 -6.35
CA THR A 178 -8.81 -10.87 -7.58
C THR A 178 -9.56 -10.41 -8.83
N ARG A 179 -10.90 -10.29 -8.77
CA ARG A 179 -11.70 -9.73 -9.87
C ARG A 179 -11.27 -8.31 -10.22
N ASN A 180 -11.07 -7.48 -9.20
CA ASN A 180 -10.60 -6.11 -9.37
C ASN A 180 -9.15 -6.07 -9.88
N TYR A 181 -8.29 -6.96 -9.38
CA TYR A 181 -6.90 -7.10 -9.78
C TYR A 181 -6.77 -7.39 -11.29
N VAL A 182 -7.49 -8.41 -11.79
CA VAL A 182 -7.49 -8.77 -13.22
C VAL A 182 -7.99 -7.62 -14.09
N ALA A 183 -9.06 -6.94 -13.66
CA ALA A 183 -9.61 -5.80 -14.39
C ALA A 183 -8.64 -4.60 -14.44
N ALA A 184 -7.91 -4.34 -13.35
CA ALA A 184 -6.91 -3.26 -13.30
C ALA A 184 -5.74 -3.49 -14.27
N ILE A 185 -5.28 -4.74 -14.38
CA ILE A 185 -4.15 -5.11 -15.24
C ILE A 185 -4.57 -5.20 -16.70
N THR A 186 -5.67 -5.88 -16.99
CA THR A 186 -6.02 -6.29 -18.37
C THR A 186 -7.11 -5.44 -19.01
N GLY A 187 -7.85 -4.65 -18.22
CA GLY A 187 -9.02 -3.91 -18.68
C GLY A 187 -10.27 -4.76 -18.96
N ARG A 188 -10.24 -6.08 -18.70
CA ARG A 188 -11.40 -6.98 -18.83
C ARG A 188 -11.68 -7.72 -17.53
N SER A 189 -12.91 -8.18 -17.33
CA SER A 189 -13.24 -9.00 -16.15
C SER A 189 -12.63 -10.40 -16.26
N VAL A 190 -12.42 -11.05 -15.11
CA VAL A 190 -11.92 -12.44 -15.09
C VAL A 190 -12.92 -13.42 -15.73
N ASP A 191 -14.22 -13.13 -15.65
CA ASP A 191 -15.26 -13.95 -16.27
C ASP A 191 -15.19 -13.86 -17.81
N ASP A 192 -14.93 -12.65 -18.37
CA ASP A 192 -14.71 -12.48 -19.81
C ASP A 192 -13.47 -13.25 -20.29
N TRP A 193 -12.41 -13.26 -19.49
CA TRP A 193 -11.20 -14.03 -19.78
C TRP A 193 -11.42 -15.55 -19.72
N ALA A 194 -12.22 -16.03 -18.77
CA ALA A 194 -12.61 -17.43 -18.71
C ALA A 194 -13.48 -17.83 -19.92
N ALA A 195 -14.43 -16.98 -20.30
CA ALA A 195 -15.27 -17.21 -21.48
C ALA A 195 -14.46 -17.20 -22.80
N ALA A 196 -13.41 -16.37 -22.90
CA ALA A 196 -12.56 -16.28 -24.09
C ALA A 196 -11.60 -17.48 -24.24
N GLY A 197 -11.23 -18.16 -23.16
CA GLY A 197 -10.26 -19.26 -23.16
C GLY A 197 -8.91 -18.84 -23.79
N ASN A 198 -8.28 -19.74 -24.56
CA ASN A 198 -6.98 -19.48 -25.20
C ASN A 198 -7.01 -18.38 -26.27
N ARG A 199 -8.20 -17.94 -26.69
CA ARG A 199 -8.35 -16.82 -27.65
C ARG A 199 -8.35 -15.45 -26.96
N GLY A 200 -8.35 -15.43 -25.63
CA GLY A 200 -8.29 -14.20 -24.85
C GLY A 200 -7.03 -13.41 -25.21
N LYS A 201 -7.21 -12.18 -25.71
CA LYS A 201 -6.14 -11.21 -25.91
C LYS A 201 -6.35 -10.01 -24.99
N MET A 202 -5.24 -9.48 -24.49
CA MET A 202 -5.27 -8.20 -23.79
C MET A 202 -5.84 -7.15 -24.76
N LEU A 203 -6.65 -6.22 -24.27
CA LEU A 203 -7.10 -5.12 -25.11
C LEU A 203 -5.87 -4.29 -25.48
N ASP A 204 -5.67 -4.07 -26.78
CA ASP A 204 -4.63 -3.15 -27.25
C ASP A 204 -4.95 -1.75 -26.71
N ARG A 205 -4.24 -1.35 -25.66
CA ARG A 205 -4.12 0.06 -25.30
C ARG A 205 -3.09 0.65 -26.24
N ALA A 206 -3.33 1.90 -26.66
CA ALA A 206 -2.49 2.61 -27.63
C ALA A 206 -1.00 2.33 -27.37
N PRO A 207 -0.21 2.02 -28.41
CA PRO A 207 1.19 1.65 -28.26
C PRO A 207 1.92 2.77 -27.52
N ARG A 208 2.33 2.49 -26.28
CA ARG A 208 3.12 3.41 -25.47
C ARG A 208 4.59 3.16 -25.81
N ALA A 209 5.35 4.22 -26.04
CA ALA A 209 6.61 4.15 -26.78
C ALA A 209 7.82 3.75 -25.92
N SER A 210 7.70 3.66 -24.58
CA SER A 210 8.76 3.10 -23.73
C SER A 210 8.28 2.63 -22.36
N CYS A 211 9.07 1.75 -21.71
CA CYS A 211 8.85 1.36 -20.31
C CYS A 211 8.78 2.59 -19.38
N ARG A 212 9.63 3.61 -19.62
CA ARG A 212 9.65 4.85 -18.83
C ARG A 212 8.31 5.59 -18.88
N GLU A 213 7.75 5.79 -20.06
CA GLU A 213 6.44 6.43 -20.24
C GLU A 213 5.33 5.63 -19.58
N LEU A 214 5.37 4.30 -19.69
CA LEU A 214 4.39 3.44 -19.04
C LEU A 214 4.46 3.56 -17.52
N MET A 215 5.66 3.54 -16.94
CA MET A 215 5.87 3.66 -15.49
C MET A 215 5.46 5.04 -14.97
N ALA A 216 5.75 6.11 -15.72
CA ALA A 216 5.28 7.46 -15.43
C ALA A 216 3.75 7.50 -15.45
N LEU A 217 3.13 6.96 -16.50
CA LEU A 217 1.67 6.89 -16.60
C LEU A 217 1.03 6.03 -15.51
N LEU A 218 1.67 4.97 -15.04
CA LEU A 218 1.12 4.15 -13.96
C LEU A 218 1.18 4.91 -12.62
N ARG A 219 2.27 5.64 -12.35
CA ARG A 219 2.40 6.55 -11.20
C ARG A 219 1.45 7.72 -11.23
N GLU A 220 1.34 8.33 -12.41
CA GLU A 220 0.54 9.51 -12.62
C GLU A 220 -0.92 9.17 -12.74
N ALA A 221 -1.30 8.00 -13.28
CA ALA A 221 -2.69 7.58 -13.49
C ALA A 221 -3.44 7.76 -12.19
N PRO A 222 -4.18 8.87 -12.03
CA PRO A 222 -5.10 8.95 -10.95
C PRO A 222 -6.20 7.97 -11.35
N ASN A 223 -6.98 7.44 -10.39
CA ASN A 223 -8.22 6.78 -10.81
C ASN A 223 -8.90 7.75 -11.79
N SER A 224 -9.26 7.36 -13.01
CA SER A 224 -9.87 8.30 -13.96
C SER A 224 -11.09 9.01 -13.34
N PHE A 225 -11.75 8.32 -12.40
CA PHE A 225 -12.73 8.86 -11.48
C PHE A 225 -12.18 9.90 -10.48
N VAL A 226 -11.02 9.68 -9.86
CA VAL A 226 -10.34 10.65 -8.99
C VAL A 226 -9.79 11.84 -9.79
N SER A 227 -9.29 11.67 -11.03
CA SER A 227 -8.92 12.80 -11.90
C SER A 227 -10.15 13.66 -12.22
N GLY A 228 -11.25 13.00 -12.60
CA GLY A 228 -12.53 13.68 -12.79
C GLY A 228 -12.98 14.35 -11.50
N LEU A 229 -12.86 13.64 -10.36
CA LEU A 229 -13.23 14.19 -9.06
C LEU A 229 -12.35 15.37 -8.66
N GLU A 230 -11.05 15.35 -8.92
CA GLU A 230 -10.12 16.47 -8.67
C GLU A 230 -10.48 17.69 -9.50
N GLN A 231 -10.97 17.49 -10.72
CA GLN A 231 -11.50 18.54 -11.58
C GLN A 231 -12.83 19.12 -11.05
N HIS A 232 -13.61 18.31 -10.31
CA HIS A 232 -14.82 18.70 -9.58
C HIS A 232 -14.56 19.17 -8.13
N VAL A 233 -13.41 18.83 -7.54
CA VAL A 233 -12.91 19.37 -6.27
C VAL A 233 -12.34 20.75 -6.59
N LYS A 234 -13.21 21.66 -7.03
CA LYS A 234 -12.97 23.07 -6.78
C LYS A 234 -12.87 23.20 -5.27
N LEU A 235 -11.98 24.08 -4.79
CA LEU A 235 -12.09 24.65 -3.44
C LEU A 235 -13.57 24.93 -3.20
N ALA A 236 -14.28 24.01 -2.54
CA ALA A 236 -15.72 24.12 -2.47
C ALA A 236 -15.95 25.42 -1.75
N ALA A 237 -16.53 26.39 -2.46
CA ALA A 237 -16.79 27.73 -1.98
C ALA A 237 -17.23 27.62 -0.53
N ALA A 238 -16.41 28.13 0.39
CA ALA A 238 -16.35 27.73 1.79
C ALA A 238 -17.73 27.61 2.46
N LYS A 239 -18.39 26.45 2.31
CA LYS A 239 -19.67 26.19 2.94
C LYS A 239 -19.41 26.00 4.42
N LEU A 240 -20.22 26.62 5.27
CA LEU A 240 -20.02 26.65 6.72
C LEU A 240 -20.10 25.26 7.36
N TRP A 241 -20.88 24.36 6.76
CA TRP A 241 -21.08 22.99 7.21
C TRP A 241 -20.68 22.00 6.12
N GLY A 242 -20.26 20.81 6.54
CA GLY A 242 -19.90 19.73 5.65
C GLY A 242 -20.36 18.37 6.18
N VAL A 243 -20.93 17.58 5.29
CA VAL A 243 -21.28 16.17 5.54
C VAL A 243 -20.10 15.31 5.12
N GLN A 244 -19.33 14.83 6.10
CA GLN A 244 -18.17 13.98 5.86
C GLN A 244 -18.59 12.55 5.51
N LEU A 245 -18.12 12.08 4.36
CA LEU A 245 -18.41 10.76 3.81
C LEU A 245 -17.22 9.81 3.85
N ALA A 246 -16.01 10.36 3.75
CA ALA A 246 -14.77 9.61 3.82
C ALA A 246 -13.66 10.45 4.47
N ALA A 247 -12.73 9.80 5.14
CA ALA A 247 -11.54 10.45 5.66
C ALA A 247 -10.41 9.42 5.87
N GLY A 248 -9.16 9.89 5.92
CA GLY A 248 -7.99 9.05 6.15
C GLY A 248 -6.68 9.83 6.14
N PHE A 249 -5.60 9.19 6.57
CA PHE A 249 -4.24 9.77 6.53
C PHE A 249 -3.56 9.66 5.15
N ASP A 250 -4.20 8.95 4.22
CA ASP A 250 -3.77 8.82 2.84
C ASP A 250 -4.84 9.44 1.93
N ARG A 251 -4.41 10.40 1.10
CA ARG A 251 -5.29 11.16 0.22
C ARG A 251 -6.03 10.26 -0.77
N ASN A 252 -5.31 9.34 -1.41
CA ASN A 252 -5.85 8.49 -2.46
C ASN A 252 -6.82 7.46 -1.89
N LYS A 253 -6.54 6.91 -0.71
CA LYS A 253 -7.46 6.02 0.00
C LYS A 253 -8.73 6.75 0.42
N ALA A 254 -8.64 7.98 0.92
CA ALA A 254 -9.81 8.79 1.27
C ALA A 254 -10.71 9.08 0.05
N LEU A 255 -10.10 9.43 -1.09
CA LEU A 255 -10.83 9.67 -2.34
C LEU A 255 -11.42 8.37 -2.92
N ALA A 256 -10.72 7.24 -2.83
CA ALA A 256 -11.25 5.94 -3.25
C ALA A 256 -12.42 5.46 -2.36
N MET A 257 -12.37 5.73 -1.05
CA MET A 257 -13.49 5.49 -0.14
C MET A 257 -14.71 6.32 -0.53
N TYR A 258 -14.51 7.61 -0.81
CA TYR A 258 -15.57 8.49 -1.29
C TYR A 258 -16.16 8.00 -2.63
N ALA A 259 -15.31 7.60 -3.58
CA ALA A 259 -15.74 7.06 -4.86
C ALA A 259 -16.68 5.85 -4.71
N ARG A 260 -16.33 4.92 -3.82
CA ARG A 260 -17.18 3.75 -3.51
C ARG A 260 -18.50 4.17 -2.89
N ALA A 261 -18.49 5.15 -1.98
CA ALA A 261 -19.71 5.67 -1.38
C ALA A 261 -20.63 6.31 -2.43
N MET A 262 -20.07 7.09 -3.36
CA MET A 262 -20.84 7.77 -4.41
C MET A 262 -21.49 6.81 -5.41
N LYS A 263 -20.90 5.64 -5.71
CA LYS A 263 -21.57 4.63 -6.55
C LYS A 263 -22.98 4.28 -6.06
N ARG A 264 -23.18 4.28 -4.73
CA ARG A 264 -24.46 3.96 -4.11
C ARG A 264 -25.27 5.20 -3.75
N LEU A 265 -24.61 6.26 -3.28
CA LEU A 265 -25.27 7.44 -2.71
C LEU A 265 -25.57 8.54 -3.72
N ARG A 266 -25.13 8.41 -4.99
CA ARG A 266 -25.39 9.41 -6.04
C ARG A 266 -26.87 9.79 -6.18
N PRO A 267 -27.85 8.86 -6.13
CA PRO A 267 -29.27 9.23 -6.19
C PRO A 267 -29.76 10.10 -5.02
N VAL A 268 -29.01 10.10 -3.91
CA VAL A 268 -29.38 10.75 -2.65
C VAL A 268 -28.68 12.10 -2.48
N ILE A 269 -27.43 12.17 -2.91
CA ILE A 269 -26.55 13.36 -2.82
C ILE A 269 -26.77 14.30 -4.01
N GLY A 270 -27.19 13.77 -5.17
CA GLY A 270 -27.33 14.53 -6.40
C GLY A 270 -25.97 14.92 -7.00
N ASP A 271 -25.96 15.98 -7.78
CA ASP A 271 -24.76 16.50 -8.47
C ASP A 271 -23.95 17.50 -7.62
N GLN A 272 -23.97 17.35 -6.29
CA GLN A 272 -23.19 18.21 -5.40
C GLN A 272 -21.70 17.84 -5.43
N ASP A 273 -20.86 18.81 -5.77
CA ASP A 273 -19.40 18.65 -5.79
C ASP A 273 -18.84 18.47 -4.36
N PRO A 274 -17.95 17.50 -4.13
CA PRO A 274 -17.31 17.33 -2.83
C PRO A 274 -16.13 18.27 -2.63
N SER A 275 -15.82 18.53 -1.36
CA SER A 275 -14.63 19.23 -0.90
C SER A 275 -13.64 18.24 -0.31
N LEU A 276 -12.37 18.34 -0.71
CA LEU A 276 -11.26 17.68 -0.03
C LEU A 276 -10.59 18.66 0.93
N LEU A 277 -10.71 18.39 2.23
CA LEU A 277 -10.10 19.18 3.29
C LEU A 277 -8.89 18.43 3.86
N SER A 278 -7.83 19.16 4.20
CA SER A 278 -6.66 18.63 4.90
C SER A 278 -6.53 19.31 6.26
N SER A 279 -6.35 18.52 7.31
CA SER A 279 -6.14 19.04 8.67
C SER A 279 -5.02 18.29 9.39
N LEU A 280 -4.24 18.98 10.21
CA LEU A 280 -3.31 18.36 11.15
C LEU A 280 -4.05 18.00 12.44
N MET A 281 -4.15 16.71 12.74
CA MET A 281 -4.69 16.25 14.01
C MET A 281 -3.57 16.25 15.06
N ARG A 282 -3.31 17.40 15.69
CA ARG A 282 -2.19 17.56 16.65
C ARG A 282 -2.18 16.54 17.78
N ALA A 283 -3.35 16.00 18.18
CA ALA A 283 -3.47 14.93 19.17
C ALA A 283 -3.16 13.52 18.65
N ARG A 284 -2.96 13.33 17.34
CA ARG A 284 -2.69 12.05 16.66
C ARG A 284 -1.44 12.11 15.76
N GLY A 285 -0.53 13.04 16.02
CA GLY A 285 0.75 13.18 15.32
C GLY A 285 0.77 14.31 14.28
N THR A 286 1.80 14.29 13.43
CA THR A 286 2.10 15.32 12.42
C THR A 286 1.56 14.98 11.02
N HIS A 287 0.97 13.80 10.85
CA HIS A 287 0.44 13.38 9.56
C HIS A 287 -0.83 14.13 9.18
N VAL A 288 -0.92 14.51 7.91
CA VAL A 288 -2.08 15.19 7.35
C VAL A 288 -3.27 14.22 7.30
N PHE A 289 -4.40 14.67 7.83
CA PHE A 289 -5.66 13.94 7.78
C PHE A 289 -6.57 14.57 6.72
N TYR A 290 -6.89 13.77 5.70
CA TYR A 290 -7.73 14.15 4.56
C TYR A 290 -9.18 13.79 4.83
N GLN A 291 -10.10 14.69 4.48
CA GLN A 291 -11.53 14.55 4.72
C GLN A 291 -12.29 14.96 3.46
N VAL A 292 -13.18 14.09 2.99
CA VAL A 292 -14.05 14.36 1.84
C VAL A 292 -15.45 14.69 2.37
N ARG A 293 -15.93 15.90 2.09
CA ARG A 293 -17.21 16.42 2.60
C ARG A 293 -18.09 16.94 1.46
N ILE A 294 -19.41 16.85 1.62
CA ILE A 294 -20.38 17.61 0.80
C ILE A 294 -20.75 18.88 1.56
N GLY A 295 -20.59 20.05 0.94
CA GLY A 295 -20.81 21.34 1.59
C GLY A 295 -22.31 21.67 1.75
N ALA A 296 -22.68 22.28 2.87
CA ALA A 296 -24.01 22.83 3.11
C ALA A 296 -23.93 24.22 3.76
N ASP A 297 -24.85 25.11 3.40
CA ASP A 297 -24.89 26.49 3.93
C ASP A 297 -25.27 26.53 5.42
N THR A 298 -26.13 25.61 5.85
CA THR A 298 -26.67 25.56 7.21
C THR A 298 -26.51 24.18 7.83
N ARG A 299 -26.49 24.12 9.16
CA ARG A 299 -26.47 22.84 9.89
C ARG A 299 -27.69 21.96 9.59
N PRO A 300 -28.93 22.49 9.59
CA PRO A 300 -30.10 21.68 9.25
C PRO A 300 -30.00 21.06 7.85
N ALA A 301 -29.54 21.81 6.85
CA ALA A 301 -29.34 21.27 5.51
C ALA A 301 -28.31 20.12 5.47
N ALA A 302 -27.23 20.22 6.26
CA ALA A 302 -26.25 19.15 6.40
C ALA A 302 -26.81 17.92 7.15
N ASP A 303 -27.59 18.16 8.21
CA ASP A 303 -28.25 17.10 8.98
C ASP A 303 -29.28 16.35 8.11
N ASP A 304 -30.10 17.07 7.33
CA ASP A 304 -31.05 16.48 6.39
C ASP A 304 -30.36 15.62 5.33
N LEU A 305 -29.27 16.13 4.74
CA LEU A 305 -28.47 15.38 3.79
C LEU A 305 -27.88 14.12 4.43
N CYS A 306 -27.32 14.23 5.64
CA CYS A 306 -26.76 13.10 6.37
C CYS A 306 -27.85 12.06 6.74
N ASN A 307 -29.06 12.51 7.10
CA ASN A 307 -30.18 11.62 7.36
C ASN A 307 -30.60 10.84 6.11
N ARG A 308 -30.67 11.50 4.94
CA ARG A 308 -30.94 10.79 3.67
C ARG A 308 -29.84 9.77 3.35
N ILE A 309 -28.58 10.12 3.57
CA ILE A 309 -27.44 9.21 3.38
C ILE A 309 -27.56 7.97 4.29
N ARG A 310 -27.91 8.17 5.57
CA ARG A 310 -28.14 7.08 6.52
C ARG A 310 -29.33 6.21 6.11
N GLY A 311 -30.41 6.82 5.62
CA GLY A 311 -31.57 6.12 5.07
C GLY A 311 -31.21 5.21 3.88
N ALA A 312 -30.20 5.59 3.09
CA ALA A 312 -29.64 4.77 2.01
C ALA A 312 -28.51 3.83 2.46
N GLY A 313 -28.36 3.58 3.77
CA GLY A 313 -27.36 2.68 4.35
C GLY A 313 -25.93 3.21 4.34
N GLY A 314 -25.75 4.53 4.16
CA GLY A 314 -24.45 5.22 4.24
C GLY A 314 -24.11 5.71 5.65
N ALA A 315 -22.82 5.93 5.90
CA ALA A 315 -22.34 6.57 7.12
C ALA A 315 -21.95 8.02 6.82
N CYS A 316 -22.26 8.94 7.73
CA CYS A 316 -21.91 10.35 7.60
C CYS A 316 -21.80 11.04 8.96
N PHE A 317 -20.98 12.09 8.98
CA PHE A 317 -20.81 13.00 10.12
C PHE A 317 -21.00 14.44 9.66
N VAL A 318 -21.82 15.21 10.38
CA VAL A 318 -22.00 16.64 10.12
C VAL A 318 -21.00 17.41 10.97
N LEU A 319 -20.17 18.20 10.31
CA LEU A 319 -19.11 18.97 10.95
C LEU A 319 -19.11 20.39 10.40
N ARG A 320 -18.78 21.36 11.26
CA ARG A 320 -18.49 22.71 10.81
C ARG A 320 -17.19 22.70 10.01
N ASN A 321 -17.18 23.31 8.84
CA ASN A 321 -15.93 23.55 8.11
C ASN A 321 -15.24 24.73 8.78
N ARG A 322 -14.04 24.50 9.32
CA ARG A 322 -13.18 25.60 9.79
C ARG A 322 -12.53 26.20 8.57
N SER A 323 -12.58 27.52 8.42
CA SER A 323 -11.89 28.22 7.35
C SER A 323 -10.42 27.82 7.34
N MET A 324 -9.96 27.35 6.19
CA MET A 324 -8.55 27.07 5.93
C MET A 324 -7.81 28.40 6.08
N ARG A 325 -6.99 28.57 7.13
CA ARG A 325 -5.90 29.55 7.02
C ARG A 325 -4.89 28.90 6.08
N GLY A 326 -4.61 29.60 4.98
CA GLY A 326 -3.64 29.19 3.97
C GLY A 326 -2.26 28.94 4.56
#